data_AF-A0A914PFN2-F1
#
_entry.id   AF-A0A914PFN2-F1
#
_cell.length_a   1.000
_cell.length_b   1.000
_cell.length_c   1.000
_cell.angle_alpha   90.00
_cell.angle_beta   90.00
_cell.angle_gamma   90.00
#
_symmetry.space_group_name_H-M   'P 1'
#
loop_
_entity.id
_entity.type
_entity.pdbx_description
1 polymer ?
#
loop_
_entity_poly.entity_id
_entity_poly.type
_entity_poly.pdbx_seq_one_letter_code
_entity_poly.pdbx_strand_id
1 'polypeptide(L)'
;MTPAEAKSHRSFWDPSIAASLKEGTITKPDKTIRNPYTQKPLKYKDLLPVVFTPVDSTLSHAQVEGSRDRYMCPVTRDVLTNSMKCCYLKTSNRVVNAACLDMILKDGSDPINGKKLTKDDIIHMHRGGTGYARTNMLKANLYRPQMALA
;
A
#
# COMPACT_ATOMS: atom_id res chain seq x y z
N MET A 1 -39.36 34.01 32.01
CA MET A 1 -39.05 32.78 31.25
C MET A 1 -39.88 31.67 31.84
N THR A 2 -40.88 31.16 31.09
CA THR A 2 -41.81 30.19 31.66
C THR A 2 -41.14 28.82 31.80
N PRO A 3 -41.38 28.08 32.89
CA PRO A 3 -40.77 26.77 33.17
C PRO A 3 -41.09 25.64 32.17
N ALA A 4 -41.88 25.93 31.13
CA ALA A 4 -42.27 25.00 30.08
C ALA A 4 -41.14 24.74 29.06
N GLU A 5 -40.22 25.69 28.89
CA GLU A 5 -39.20 25.65 27.83
C GLU A 5 -37.95 24.83 28.20
N ALA A 6 -37.72 24.58 29.50
CA ALA A 6 -36.66 23.69 29.95
C ALA A 6 -37.12 22.22 30.03
N LYS A 7 -38.40 21.96 30.34
CA LYS A 7 -38.99 20.62 30.56
C LYS A 7 -39.34 19.83 29.29
N SER A 8 -39.11 20.37 28.10
CA SER A 8 -38.80 19.58 26.90
C SER A 8 -37.36 19.03 27.00
N HIS A 9 -37.03 18.49 28.17
CA HIS A 9 -35.75 17.87 28.45
C HIS A 9 -35.70 16.61 27.60
N ARG A 10 -35.02 16.71 26.45
CA ARG A 10 -34.49 15.57 25.70
C ARG A 10 -33.40 14.91 26.55
N SER A 11 -33.82 14.32 27.66
CA SER A 11 -33.01 13.44 28.46
C SER A 11 -32.67 12.23 27.61
N PHE A 12 -31.39 12.05 27.29
CA PHE A 12 -30.89 10.89 26.55
C PHE A 12 -31.32 9.54 27.17
N TRP A 13 -31.62 9.53 28.46
CA TRP A 13 -32.04 8.35 29.21
C TRP A 13 -33.55 8.06 29.19
N ASP A 14 -34.40 8.92 28.61
CA ASP A 14 -35.85 8.67 28.53
C ASP A 14 -36.15 7.66 27.40
N PRO A 15 -36.55 6.41 27.74
CA PRO A 15 -36.76 5.34 26.77
C PRO A 15 -37.92 5.63 25.80
N SER A 16 -38.84 6.53 26.16
CA SER A 16 -39.99 6.89 25.32
C SER A 16 -39.60 7.80 24.13
N ILE A 17 -38.55 8.61 24.28
CA ILE A 17 -37.99 9.50 23.24
C ILE A 17 -36.79 8.82 22.53
N ALA A 18 -36.05 7.99 23.25
CA ALA A 18 -34.92 7.21 22.73
C ALA A 18 -35.31 6.10 21.75
N ALA A 19 -36.60 5.76 21.62
CA ALA A 19 -37.12 4.82 20.62
C ALA A 19 -36.83 5.21 19.15
N SER A 20 -36.35 6.44 18.91
CA SER A 20 -35.90 6.92 17.59
C SER A 20 -34.46 6.49 17.23
N LEU A 21 -33.64 6.08 18.21
CA LEU A 21 -32.45 5.29 17.91
C LEU A 21 -32.90 3.86 17.65
N LYS A 22 -33.31 3.61 16.40
CA LYS A 22 -33.28 2.25 15.85
C LYS A 22 -31.92 1.70 16.22
N GLU A 23 -31.87 0.66 17.04
CA GLU A 23 -30.66 -0.09 17.33
C GLU A 23 -29.96 -0.28 15.99
N GLY A 24 -28.86 0.45 15.78
CA GLY A 24 -28.23 0.52 14.47
C GLY A 24 -27.92 -0.91 14.13
N THR A 25 -28.58 -1.46 13.11
CA THR A 25 -28.46 -2.88 12.77
C THR A 25 -26.98 -3.13 12.58
N ILE A 26 -26.34 -3.76 13.58
CA ILE A 26 -24.90 -4.01 13.55
C ILE A 26 -24.73 -5.01 12.42
N THR A 27 -24.40 -4.46 11.25
CA THR A 27 -24.12 -5.28 10.08
C THR A 27 -22.87 -6.06 10.42
N LYS A 28 -22.96 -7.36 10.20
CA LYS A 28 -21.84 -8.27 10.43
C LYS A 28 -20.62 -7.69 9.72
N PRO A 29 -19.49 -7.47 10.42
CA PRO A 29 -18.30 -6.93 9.79
C PRO A 29 -17.91 -7.83 8.62
N ASP A 30 -17.53 -7.20 7.52
CA ASP A 30 -17.14 -7.91 6.30
C ASP A 30 -15.96 -8.84 6.64
N LYS A 31 -16.13 -10.12 6.35
CA LYS A 31 -15.11 -11.15 6.61
C LYS A 31 -14.08 -11.24 5.49
N THR A 32 -14.29 -10.50 4.39
CA THR A 32 -13.38 -10.56 3.25
C THR A 32 -12.09 -9.80 3.56
N ILE A 33 -10.96 -10.52 3.54
CA ILE A 33 -9.64 -9.91 3.63
C ILE A 33 -9.38 -9.21 2.29
N ARG A 34 -9.17 -7.89 2.34
CA ARG A 34 -8.96 -7.05 1.15
C ARG A 34 -7.54 -6.50 1.12
N ASN A 35 -7.00 -6.32 -0.10
CA ASN A 35 -5.72 -5.67 -0.30
C ASN A 35 -5.82 -4.17 0.08
N PRO A 36 -4.91 -3.63 0.91
CA PRO A 36 -5.00 -2.25 1.41
C PRO A 36 -4.88 -1.18 0.31
N TYR A 37 -4.24 -1.51 -0.82
CA TYR A 37 -4.07 -0.59 -1.93
C TYR A 37 -5.19 -0.66 -2.97
N THR A 38 -5.61 -1.87 -3.35
CA THR A 38 -6.58 -2.09 -4.44
C THR A 38 -7.99 -2.44 -3.98
N GLN A 39 -8.19 -2.70 -2.69
CA GLN A 39 -9.48 -3.16 -2.10
C GLN A 39 -10.03 -4.47 -2.71
N LYS A 40 -9.22 -5.18 -3.50
CA LYS A 40 -9.56 -6.49 -4.06
C LYS A 40 -9.48 -7.58 -2.99
N PRO A 41 -10.32 -8.63 -3.06
CA PRO A 41 -10.21 -9.76 -2.13
C PRO A 41 -8.85 -10.44 -2.29
N LEU A 42 -8.15 -10.64 -1.18
CA LEU A 42 -6.80 -11.19 -1.12
C LEU A 42 -6.85 -12.59 -0.53
N LYS A 43 -6.35 -13.59 -1.27
CA LYS A 43 -6.23 -14.96 -0.76
C LYS A 43 -4.80 -15.22 -0.32
N TYR A 44 -4.61 -16.18 0.58
CA TYR A 44 -3.27 -16.57 1.04
C TYR A 44 -2.34 -17.00 -0.12
N LYS A 45 -2.91 -17.61 -1.17
CA LYS A 45 -2.18 -18.04 -2.38
C LYS A 45 -1.61 -16.88 -3.20
N ASP A 46 -2.15 -15.67 -3.02
CA ASP A 46 -1.71 -14.48 -3.74
C ASP A 46 -0.56 -13.76 -3.02
N LEU A 47 -0.23 -14.19 -1.80
CA LEU A 47 0.91 -13.68 -1.03
C LEU A 47 2.18 -14.39 -1.49
N LEU A 48 3.11 -13.62 -2.03
CA LEU A 48 4.40 -14.13 -2.49
C LEU A 48 5.49 -13.73 -1.47
N PRO A 49 6.34 -14.67 -1.03
CA PRO A 49 7.44 -14.35 -0.13
C PRO A 49 8.48 -13.52 -0.87
N VAL A 50 8.89 -12.38 -0.30
CA VAL A 50 9.89 -11.51 -0.92
C VAL A 50 11.18 -11.57 -0.11
N VAL A 51 12.27 -12.01 -0.75
CA VAL A 51 13.61 -12.06 -0.16
C VAL A 51 14.46 -10.95 -0.79
N PHE A 52 14.84 -9.97 0.02
CA PHE A 52 15.76 -8.92 -0.39
C PHE A 52 17.21 -9.32 -0.12
N THR A 53 18.11 -8.93 -1.01
CA THR A 53 19.55 -9.14 -0.83
C THR A 53 20.12 -7.97 -0.04
N PRO A 54 20.68 -8.17 1.15
CA PRO A 54 21.34 -7.09 1.87
C PRO A 54 22.61 -6.66 1.12
N VAL A 55 22.99 -5.39 1.26
CA VAL A 55 24.30 -4.90 0.80
C VAL A 55 25.37 -5.37 1.78
N ASP A 56 26.51 -5.83 1.28
CA ASP A 56 27.66 -6.19 2.12
C ASP A 56 28.21 -4.93 2.81
N SER A 57 28.25 -4.96 4.14
CA SER A 57 28.69 -3.83 4.98
C SER A 57 30.17 -3.46 4.81
N THR A 58 30.95 -4.28 4.11
CA THR A 58 32.40 -4.11 3.89
C THR A 58 32.73 -3.32 2.62
N LEU A 59 31.77 -3.12 1.71
CA LEU A 59 31.99 -2.51 0.39
C LEU A 59 31.54 -1.04 0.29
N SER A 60 30.81 -0.52 1.27
CA SER A 60 30.32 0.87 1.23
C SER A 60 31.29 1.86 1.88
N HIS A 61 31.99 2.66 1.07
CA HIS A 61 32.78 3.83 1.51
C HIS A 61 31.91 5.00 2.06
N ALA A 62 30.68 4.74 2.47
CA ALA A 62 29.79 5.70 3.07
C ALA A 62 29.09 5.05 4.27
N GLN A 63 29.83 4.85 5.36
CA GLN A 63 29.26 4.91 6.71
C GLN A 63 28.75 6.34 6.92
N VAL A 64 27.61 6.67 6.31
CA VAL A 64 26.81 7.81 6.71
C VAL A 64 25.73 7.23 7.61
N GLU A 65 25.81 7.59 8.89
CA GLU A 65 24.95 7.28 10.05
C GLU A 65 23.47 7.70 9.83
N GLY A 66 22.89 7.36 8.67
CA GLY A 66 21.61 7.86 8.16
C GLY A 66 21.22 7.35 6.77
N SER A 67 22.14 6.75 6.01
CA SER A 67 21.84 6.18 4.69
C SER A 67 21.18 4.82 4.83
N ARG A 68 19.86 4.78 4.61
CA ARG A 68 19.00 3.58 4.76
C ARG A 68 19.05 2.63 3.56
N ASP A 69 20.15 2.61 2.83
CA ASP A 69 20.27 1.84 1.60
C ASP A 69 20.70 0.40 1.93
N ARG A 70 19.71 -0.40 2.32
CA ARG A 70 19.92 -1.73 2.93
C ARG A 70 20.00 -2.86 1.91
N TYR A 71 19.50 -2.67 0.69
CA TYR A 71 19.25 -3.77 -0.24
C TYR A 71 19.79 -3.50 -1.64
N MET A 72 20.31 -4.55 -2.28
CA MET A 72 20.83 -4.52 -3.64
C MET A 72 20.12 -5.49 -4.59
N CYS A 73 20.15 -5.11 -5.87
CA CYS A 73 19.79 -5.96 -6.98
C CYS A 73 20.78 -7.15 -7.04
N PRO A 74 20.32 -8.40 -7.11
CA PRO A 74 21.20 -9.55 -7.12
C PRO A 74 22.00 -9.75 -8.41
N VAL A 75 21.57 -9.10 -9.50
CA VAL A 75 22.19 -9.24 -10.83
C VAL A 75 23.24 -8.15 -11.05
N THR A 76 22.84 -6.88 -10.91
CA THR A 76 23.73 -5.75 -11.15
C THR A 76 24.52 -5.31 -9.92
N ARG A 77 24.13 -5.77 -8.72
CA ARG A 77 24.64 -5.27 -7.43
C ARG A 77 24.39 -3.78 -7.21
N ASP A 78 23.49 -3.17 -7.99
CA ASP A 78 23.04 -1.79 -7.76
C ASP A 78 22.17 -1.73 -6.51
N VAL A 79 22.33 -0.65 -5.73
CA VAL A 79 21.49 -0.35 -4.58
C VAL A 79 20.05 -0.04 -5.02
N LEU A 80 19.06 -0.66 -4.37
CA LEU A 80 17.65 -0.46 -4.67
C LEU A 80 17.12 0.81 -4.00
N THR A 81 16.96 1.87 -4.78
CA THR A 81 16.36 3.14 -4.34
C THR A 81 14.86 3.21 -4.68
N ASN A 82 14.06 3.98 -3.93
CA ASN A 82 12.61 4.16 -4.16
C ASN A 82 12.27 4.66 -5.59
N SER A 83 13.17 5.44 -6.21
CA SER A 83 12.98 5.98 -7.56
C SER A 83 13.13 4.93 -8.67
N MET A 84 13.82 3.82 -8.41
CA MET A 84 14.09 2.81 -9.41
C MET A 84 12.85 1.99 -9.74
N LYS A 85 12.70 1.60 -11.01
CA LYS A 85 11.67 0.65 -11.42
C LYS A 85 12.15 -0.73 -11.03
N CYS A 86 11.40 -1.41 -10.16
CA CYS A 86 11.76 -2.73 -9.69
C CYS A 86 10.74 -3.77 -10.16
N CYS A 87 11.22 -4.97 -10.44
CA CYS A 87 10.45 -6.12 -10.85
C CYS A 87 10.70 -7.26 -9.87
N TYR A 88 9.67 -8.03 -9.57
CA TYR A 88 9.74 -9.22 -8.75
C TYR A 88 9.72 -10.46 -9.65
N LEU A 89 10.61 -11.41 -9.38
CA LEU A 89 10.66 -12.71 -10.04
C LEU A 89 10.05 -13.78 -9.13
N LYS A 90 8.95 -14.40 -9.54
CA LYS A 90 8.31 -15.49 -8.76
C LYS A 90 9.20 -16.71 -8.58
N THR A 91 10.06 -17.00 -9.54
CA THR A 91 10.85 -18.23 -9.55
C THR A 91 11.99 -18.20 -8.54
N SER A 92 12.59 -17.02 -8.32
CA SER A 92 13.68 -16.81 -7.37
C SER A 92 13.26 -16.08 -6.10
N ASN A 93 12.01 -15.60 -6.01
CA ASN A 93 11.49 -14.80 -4.90
C ASN A 93 12.30 -13.52 -4.59
N ARG A 94 12.96 -12.97 -5.61
CA ARG A 94 13.88 -11.84 -5.47
C ARG A 94 13.43 -10.65 -6.30
N VAL A 95 13.82 -9.48 -5.82
CA VAL A 95 13.58 -8.19 -6.49
C VAL A 95 14.79 -7.83 -7.34
N VAL A 96 14.53 -7.46 -8.58
CA VAL A 96 15.54 -7.10 -9.59
C VAL A 96 15.17 -5.74 -10.18
N ASN A 97 16.17 -4.99 -10.63
CA ASN A 97 15.94 -3.75 -11.37
C ASN A 97 15.26 -4.04 -12.73
N ALA A 98 14.32 -3.19 -13.14
CA ALA A 98 13.64 -3.31 -14.43
C ALA A 98 14.60 -3.18 -15.62
N ALA A 99 15.73 -2.47 -15.47
CA ALA A 99 16.75 -2.40 -16.51
C ALA A 99 17.35 -3.78 -16.85
N CYS A 100 17.42 -4.68 -15.87
CA CYS A 100 17.90 -6.05 -16.08
C CYS A 100 16.84 -6.94 -16.73
N LEU A 101 15.58 -6.52 -16.74
CA LEU A 101 14.49 -7.36 -17.22
C LEU A 101 14.63 -7.68 -18.70
N ASP A 102 15.07 -6.71 -19.50
CA ASP A 102 15.27 -6.89 -20.94
C ASP A 102 16.36 -7.91 -21.25
N MET A 103 17.39 -8.00 -20.38
CA MET A 103 18.44 -9.02 -20.49
C MET A 103 17.91 -10.39 -20.09
N ILE A 104 17.22 -10.46 -18.94
CA ILE A 104 16.63 -11.71 -18.43
C ILE A 104 15.61 -12.29 -19.41
N LEU A 105 14.83 -11.45 -20.10
CA LEU A 105 13.86 -11.89 -21.09
C LEU A 105 14.51 -12.46 -22.35
N LYS A 106 15.69 -11.96 -22.74
CA LYS A 106 16.47 -12.52 -23.85
C LYS A 106 17.08 -13.87 -23.50
N ASP A 107 17.59 -14.02 -22.28
CA ASP A 107 18.19 -15.27 -21.81
C ASP A 107 17.13 -16.32 -21.43
N GLY A 108 15.89 -15.90 -21.17
CA GLY A 108 14.75 -16.78 -20.88
C GLY A 108 14.89 -17.59 -19.58
N SER A 109 15.87 -17.24 -18.74
CA SER A 109 16.21 -17.97 -17.53
C SER A 109 16.57 -17.02 -16.38
N ASP A 110 16.31 -17.48 -15.16
CA ASP A 110 16.63 -16.75 -13.95
C ASP A 110 18.14 -16.72 -13.71
N PRO A 111 18.77 -15.54 -13.54
CA PRO A 111 20.21 -15.43 -13.33
C PRO A 111 20.69 -15.94 -11.95
N ILE A 112 19.76 -16.29 -11.06
CA ILE A 112 20.05 -16.69 -9.67
C ILE A 112 19.84 -18.20 -9.48
N ASN A 113 18.82 -18.75 -10.15
CA ASN A 113 18.38 -20.14 -9.96
C ASN A 113 18.51 -20.97 -11.26
N GLY A 114 18.77 -20.33 -12.41
CA GLY A 114 18.87 -21.00 -13.71
C GLY A 114 17.56 -21.61 -14.23
N LYS A 115 16.43 -21.33 -13.56
CA LYS A 115 15.12 -21.84 -13.96
C LYS A 115 14.53 -21.00 -15.10
N LYS A 116 13.74 -21.63 -15.98
CA LYS A 116 13.08 -20.92 -17.07
C LYS A 116 12.09 -19.90 -16.53
N LEU A 117 12.11 -18.70 -17.10
CA LEU A 117 11.23 -17.60 -16.70
C LEU A 117 10.22 -17.32 -17.81
N THR A 118 8.94 -17.21 -17.45
CA THR A 118 7.90 -16.74 -18.37
C THR A 118 7.48 -15.31 -18.05
N LYS A 119 6.82 -14.64 -19.00
CA LYS A 119 6.34 -13.26 -18.82
C LYS A 119 5.34 -13.13 -17.66
N ASP A 120 4.57 -14.19 -17.39
CA ASP A 120 3.57 -14.23 -16.31
C ASP A 120 4.18 -14.33 -14.92
N ASP A 121 5.45 -14.74 -14.84
CA ASP A 121 6.21 -14.86 -13.58
C ASP A 121 6.87 -13.56 -13.14
N ILE A 122 6.81 -12.54 -14.00
CA ILE A 122 7.36 -11.21 -13.75
C ILE A 122 6.25 -10.31 -13.22
N ILE A 123 6.42 -9.78 -12.01
CA ILE A 123 5.52 -8.80 -11.43
C ILE A 123 6.22 -7.45 -11.37
N HIS A 124 5.73 -6.47 -12.12
CA HIS A 124 6.21 -5.10 -12.01
C HIS A 124 5.72 -4.47 -10.72
N MET A 125 6.64 -3.96 -9.91
CA MET A 125 6.28 -3.26 -8.68
C MET A 125 5.93 -1.81 -9.00
N HIS A 126 4.86 -1.33 -8.38
CA HIS A 126 4.49 0.08 -8.48
C HIS A 126 5.50 0.94 -7.74
N ARG A 127 5.93 2.03 -8.38
CA ARG A 127 6.72 3.07 -7.74
C ARG A 127 5.79 3.85 -6.80
N GLY A 128 6.13 3.91 -5.51
CA GLY A 128 5.26 4.42 -4.46
C GLY A 128 6.05 5.16 -3.40
N GLY A 129 6.15 6.48 -3.58
CA GLY A 129 6.80 7.41 -2.65
C GLY A 129 6.10 7.44 -1.31
N THR A 130 6.87 7.33 -0.23
CA THR A 130 6.46 7.50 1.16
C THR A 130 6.22 8.98 1.50
N GLY A 131 5.39 9.64 0.69
CA GLY A 131 4.93 11.00 0.91
C GLY A 131 3.41 11.02 0.89
N TYR A 132 2.80 11.80 1.79
CA TYR A 132 1.35 12.02 1.87
C TYR A 132 0.69 12.44 0.53
N ALA A 133 1.48 12.87 -0.45
CA ALA A 133 1.05 13.14 -1.81
C ALA A 133 1.20 11.88 -2.69
N ARG A 134 0.16 11.04 -2.69
CA ARG A 134 -0.02 9.98 -3.67
C ARG A 134 0.04 10.59 -5.08
N THR A 135 0.90 10.07 -5.95
CA THR A 135 0.96 10.39 -7.40
C THR A 135 -0.29 9.93 -8.18
N ASN A 136 -1.42 9.70 -7.52
CA ASN A 136 -2.69 9.36 -8.17
C ASN A 136 -3.60 10.58 -8.17
N MET A 137 -4.04 10.96 -9.38
CA MET A 137 -5.17 11.83 -9.71
C MET A 137 -5.99 12.33 -8.51
N LEU A 138 -5.46 13.34 -7.81
CA LEU A 138 -6.17 14.00 -6.74
C LEU A 138 -7.13 15.00 -7.38
N LYS A 139 -8.42 14.67 -7.41
CA LYS A 139 -9.46 15.63 -7.79
C LYS A 139 -9.80 16.44 -6.54
N ALA A 140 -9.31 17.67 -6.48
CA ALA A 140 -9.73 18.62 -5.45
C ALA A 140 -11.17 19.07 -5.77
N ASN A 141 -12.11 18.76 -4.88
CA ASN A 141 -13.44 19.34 -4.93
C ASN A 141 -13.45 20.59 -4.05
N LEU A 142 -13.75 21.74 -4.65
CA LEU A 142 -13.90 22.99 -3.94
C LEU A 142 -15.25 22.98 -3.20
N TYR A 143 -15.23 22.77 -1.88
CA TYR A 143 -16.44 22.91 -1.06
C TYR A 143 -16.58 24.38 -0.65
N ARG A 144 -17.54 25.10 -1.24
CA ARG A 144 -17.94 26.42 -0.74
C ARG A 144 -18.93 26.22 0.41
N PRO A 145 -18.69 26.76 1.62
CA PRO A 145 -19.71 26.77 2.66
C PRO A 145 -20.93 27.57 2.15
N GLN A 146 -22.14 27.07 2.43
CA GLN A 146 -23.42 27.64 1.95
C GLN A 146 -23.72 29.07 2.47
N MET A 147 -22.87 29.65 3.31
CA MET A 147 -22.97 31.06 3.72
C MET A 147 -22.16 31.97 2.80
N ALA A 148 -22.58 32.09 1.56
CA ALA A 148 -22.43 33.32 0.80
C ALA A 148 -23.85 33.74 0.41
N LEU A 149 -24.54 34.36 1.35
CA LEU A 149 -25.82 35.03 1.14
C LEU A 149 -25.55 36.33 0.36
N ALA A 150 -26.27 36.46 -0.76
CA ALA A 150 -26.66 37.66 -1.52
C ALA A 150 -25.66 38.81 -1.65
#